data_AF-A0A0J5T6P0-F1
#
_entry.id   AF-A0A0J5T6P0-F1
#
_cell.length_a   1.000
_cell.length_b   1.000
_cell.length_c   1.000
_cell.angle_alpha   90.00
_cell.angle_beta   90.00
_cell.angle_gamma   90.00
#
_symmetry.space_group_name_H-M   'P 1'
#
loop_
_entity.id
_entity.type
_entity.pdbx_description
1 polymer ?
#
loop_
_entity_poly.entity_id
_entity_poly.type
_entity_poly.pdbx_seq_one_letter_code
_entity_poly.pdbx_strand_id
1 'polypeptide(L)'
;MQRLITAGLMFGNLIRIDSPALIERYNRALKHLTGKTTQLADFHVDISGYAPEVGDELDDPLYLNPRGVNRQFILLTTQQKTAPLLNAKFSSSRGILRQFIETNETALFALTARDAVAGEMLNSVYDVSKPARLFDIHEIRIEADTTVGTVRDAEKLGAMVDKFKTAEDGWFDDVLIADMITLAKKTGDVVRNPVKLQQMRFRQDNFWTAHFGGLYIFRDVREPALIQSVADPLPDAAALPVKSQLRLSDRNRIAKFLDANGLAEPIVKARGIDAAAILRQKMDFIVVDAAQDAGIDLAGATRRDIRMLARQHGDQLPEAWHTLNRLLAWAEGNGVWPRVSSDDPAYFYTLRAADHADRDLVNMLLAELTPMDIRQLFICHKDLFYRLYRDWGEAKKTYVVDFLTREYQMDKVGARRALFGHDAPMSEPQPEQIGPWGAVKR
;
A
#
# COMPACT_ATOMS: atom_id res chain seq x y z
N MET A 1 -6.98 -2.36 20.49
CA MET A 1 -6.92 -3.00 19.15
C MET A 1 -8.14 -3.87 18.83
N GLN A 2 -8.62 -4.70 19.78
CA GLN A 2 -9.72 -5.64 19.59
C GLN A 2 -10.95 -5.11 18.82
N ARG A 3 -11.42 -3.88 19.09
CA ARG A 3 -12.55 -3.27 18.36
C ARG A 3 -12.36 -3.23 16.84
N LEU A 4 -11.15 -2.91 16.37
CA LEU A 4 -10.85 -2.87 14.92
C LEU A 4 -10.91 -4.27 14.31
N ILE A 5 -10.44 -5.28 15.04
CA ILE A 5 -10.44 -6.68 14.59
C ILE A 5 -11.88 -7.18 14.51
N THR A 6 -12.66 -7.00 15.59
CA THR A 6 -14.07 -7.42 15.63
C THR A 6 -14.93 -6.74 14.56
N ALA A 7 -14.63 -5.48 14.22
CA ALA A 7 -15.31 -4.74 13.15
C ALA A 7 -14.77 -5.04 11.73
N GLY A 8 -13.78 -5.92 11.58
CA GLY A 8 -13.14 -6.21 10.28
C GLY A 8 -12.36 -5.03 9.69
N LEU A 9 -12.02 -4.02 10.50
CA LEU A 9 -11.22 -2.84 10.12
C LEU A 9 -9.71 -3.08 10.26
N MET A 10 -9.32 -4.14 10.96
CA MET A 10 -7.96 -4.68 11.03
C MET A 10 -8.04 -6.17 10.73
N PHE A 11 -7.13 -6.68 9.90
CA PHE A 11 -7.14 -8.07 9.40
C PHE A 11 -8.42 -8.48 8.63
N GLY A 12 -9.31 -7.54 8.31
CA GLY A 12 -10.41 -7.78 7.41
C GLY A 12 -9.94 -8.07 5.99
N ASN A 13 -10.68 -8.91 5.28
CA ASN A 13 -10.39 -9.38 3.91
C ASN A 13 -9.09 -10.19 3.76
N LEU A 14 -8.50 -10.70 4.84
CA LEU A 14 -7.48 -11.74 4.70
C LEU A 14 -8.12 -13.03 4.17
N ILE A 15 -7.34 -13.85 3.48
CA ILE A 15 -7.80 -15.11 2.92
C ILE A 15 -7.62 -16.21 3.97
N ARG A 16 -8.73 -16.80 4.41
CA ARG A 16 -8.70 -17.93 5.33
C ARG A 16 -8.14 -19.17 4.65
N ILE A 17 -7.21 -19.84 5.32
CA ILE A 17 -6.60 -21.10 4.92
C ILE A 17 -6.89 -22.12 6.02
N ASP A 18 -7.78 -23.08 5.74
CA ASP A 18 -8.25 -24.09 6.71
C ASP A 18 -8.25 -25.53 6.13
N SER A 19 -8.11 -25.67 4.81
CA SER A 19 -8.05 -27.01 4.19
C SER A 19 -6.65 -27.62 4.36
N PRO A 20 -6.53 -28.91 4.72
CA PRO A 20 -5.24 -29.58 4.86
C PRO A 20 -4.34 -29.48 3.62
N ALA A 21 -4.93 -29.55 2.42
CA ALA A 21 -4.19 -29.45 1.17
C ALA A 21 -3.56 -28.06 0.95
N LEU A 22 -4.26 -26.97 1.31
CA LEU A 22 -3.71 -25.61 1.22
C LEU A 22 -2.64 -25.38 2.28
N ILE A 23 -2.83 -25.90 3.49
CA ILE A 23 -1.82 -25.82 4.57
C ILE A 23 -0.54 -26.55 4.18
N GLU A 24 -0.66 -27.74 3.56
CA GLU A 24 0.50 -28.48 3.08
C GLU A 24 1.24 -27.72 1.96
N ARG A 25 0.51 -27.16 0.99
CA ARG A 25 1.07 -26.29 -0.07
C ARG A 25 1.79 -25.08 0.51
N TYR A 26 1.16 -24.41 1.47
CA TYR A 26 1.73 -23.28 2.19
C TYR A 26 3.02 -23.68 2.90
N ASN A 27 3.01 -24.80 3.64
CA ASN A 27 4.19 -25.30 4.34
C ASN A 27 5.33 -25.68 3.40
N ARG A 28 5.05 -26.24 2.22
CA ARG A 28 6.09 -26.49 1.21
C ARG A 28 6.71 -25.18 0.73
N ALA A 29 5.91 -24.16 0.44
CA ALA A 29 6.40 -22.85 0.02
C ALA A 29 7.17 -22.12 1.14
N LEU A 30 6.63 -22.13 2.36
CA LEU A 30 7.26 -21.55 3.54
C LEU A 30 8.61 -22.20 3.82
N LYS A 31 8.69 -23.53 3.75
CA LYS A 31 9.94 -24.27 3.92
C LYS A 31 10.94 -23.97 2.82
N HIS A 32 10.46 -23.85 1.57
CA HIS A 32 11.31 -23.47 0.45
C HIS A 32 11.94 -22.08 0.62
N LEU A 33 11.15 -21.10 1.06
CA LEU A 33 11.58 -19.71 1.19
C LEU A 33 12.38 -19.44 2.48
N THR A 34 12.00 -20.07 3.58
CA THR A 34 12.47 -19.71 4.94
C THR A 34 13.11 -20.86 5.71
N GLY A 35 12.97 -22.10 5.24
CA GLY A 35 13.35 -23.30 5.97
C GLY A 35 12.40 -23.70 7.11
N LYS A 36 11.37 -22.90 7.41
CA LYS A 36 10.42 -23.10 8.50
C LYS A 36 9.10 -23.72 8.01
N THR A 37 8.28 -24.22 8.93
CA THR A 37 6.90 -24.70 8.70
C THR A 37 6.03 -24.33 9.88
N THR A 38 4.73 -24.13 9.66
CA THR A 38 3.71 -23.93 10.69
C THR A 38 3.01 -25.24 11.05
N GLN A 39 2.60 -25.38 12.31
CA GLN A 39 1.75 -26.47 12.81
C GLN A 39 0.28 -26.06 12.96
N LEU A 40 -0.08 -24.83 12.57
CA LEU A 40 -1.44 -24.32 12.68
C LEU A 40 -2.41 -25.10 11.77
N ALA A 41 -3.58 -25.41 12.31
CA ALA A 41 -4.65 -26.08 11.58
C ALA A 41 -5.49 -25.11 10.72
N ASP A 42 -5.46 -23.81 11.03
CA ASP A 42 -5.99 -22.76 10.18
C ASP A 42 -5.32 -21.40 10.48
N PHE A 43 -5.28 -20.51 9.49
CA PHE A 43 -4.71 -19.16 9.59
C PHE A 43 -5.21 -18.26 8.44
N HIS A 44 -4.90 -16.97 8.49
CA HIS A 44 -5.32 -16.01 7.47
C HIS A 44 -4.14 -15.34 6.78
N VAL A 45 -4.10 -15.38 5.45
CA VAL A 45 -3.01 -14.80 4.67
C VAL A 45 -3.39 -13.48 4.00
N ASP A 46 -2.41 -12.60 3.90
CA ASP A 46 -2.51 -11.33 3.18
C ASP A 46 -2.20 -11.48 1.67
N ILE A 47 -2.12 -10.37 0.92
CA ILE A 47 -1.83 -10.41 -0.52
C ILE A 47 -0.49 -11.09 -0.85
N SER A 48 0.49 -11.00 0.05
CA SER A 48 1.80 -11.65 -0.11
C SER A 48 1.84 -13.08 0.42
N GLY A 49 0.77 -13.57 1.06
CA GLY A 49 0.81 -14.86 1.74
C GLY A 49 1.28 -14.77 3.20
N TYR A 50 1.57 -13.57 3.72
CA TYR A 50 1.93 -13.41 5.12
C TYR A 50 0.68 -13.59 5.99
N ALA A 51 0.77 -14.54 6.92
CA ALA A 51 -0.16 -14.73 8.02
C ALA A 51 0.42 -14.21 9.35
N PRO A 52 -0.29 -13.32 10.08
CA PRO A 52 0.12 -12.88 11.40
C PRO A 52 0.16 -14.03 12.42
N GLU A 53 -0.76 -15.00 12.33
CA GLU A 53 -0.80 -16.16 13.24
C GLU A 53 0.47 -17.02 13.11
N VAL A 54 0.94 -17.22 11.88
CA VAL A 54 2.22 -17.92 11.61
C VAL A 54 3.41 -17.09 12.07
N GLY A 55 3.36 -15.76 11.92
CA GLY A 55 4.39 -14.86 12.44
C GLY A 55 4.52 -14.95 13.96
N ASP A 56 3.40 -15.02 14.66
CA ASP A 56 3.35 -15.19 16.12
C ASP A 56 3.85 -16.58 16.55
N GLU A 57 3.48 -17.66 15.85
CA GLU A 57 3.97 -19.03 16.12
C GLU A 57 5.50 -19.13 15.95
N LEU A 58 6.04 -18.46 14.93
CA LEU A 58 7.47 -18.51 14.60
C LEU A 58 8.31 -17.48 15.36
N ASP A 59 7.69 -16.64 16.20
CA ASP A 59 8.29 -15.46 16.85
C ASP A 59 9.06 -14.57 15.86
N ASP A 60 8.48 -14.38 14.67
CA ASP A 60 9.13 -13.70 13.54
C ASP A 60 8.08 -12.98 12.68
N PRO A 61 7.72 -11.71 12.97
CA PRO A 61 6.72 -10.97 12.20
C PRO A 61 7.21 -10.57 10.79
N LEU A 62 8.45 -10.92 10.42
CA LEU A 62 9.07 -10.61 9.13
C LEU A 62 9.51 -11.87 8.39
N TYR A 63 8.95 -13.04 8.68
CA TYR A 63 9.39 -14.30 8.07
C TYR A 63 9.28 -14.33 6.54
N LEU A 64 8.37 -13.55 5.92
CA LEU A 64 8.30 -13.33 4.46
C LEU A 64 8.87 -11.98 4.01
N ASN A 65 9.49 -11.21 4.89
CA ASN A 65 10.13 -9.95 4.51
C ASN A 65 11.48 -9.81 5.22
N PRO A 66 12.46 -10.66 4.88
CA PRO A 66 13.77 -10.65 5.52
C PRO A 66 14.36 -9.24 5.49
N ARG A 67 14.73 -8.74 6.68
CA ARG A 67 15.27 -7.39 6.93
C ARG A 67 14.35 -6.23 6.48
N GLY A 68 13.12 -6.51 6.07
CA GLY A 68 12.18 -5.52 5.58
C GLY A 68 12.51 -4.95 4.19
N VAL A 69 13.31 -5.66 3.38
CA VAL A 69 13.79 -5.17 2.08
C VAL A 69 13.15 -5.96 0.95
N ASN A 70 13.62 -7.19 0.73
CA ASN A 70 13.13 -8.05 -0.33
C ASN A 70 12.00 -8.93 0.19
N ARG A 71 10.77 -8.53 -0.09
CA ARG A 71 9.60 -9.25 0.38
C ARG A 71 9.39 -10.49 -0.47
N GLN A 72 9.44 -11.63 0.19
CA GLN A 72 9.01 -12.91 -0.33
C GLN A 72 7.48 -12.99 -0.32
N PHE A 73 6.93 -13.85 -1.16
CA PHE A 73 5.49 -14.09 -1.19
C PHE A 73 5.14 -15.55 -1.48
N ILE A 74 3.98 -15.97 -0.99
CA ILE A 74 3.36 -17.27 -1.20
C ILE A 74 1.93 -17.02 -1.72
N LEU A 75 1.67 -17.44 -2.96
CA LEU A 75 0.35 -17.38 -3.58
C LEU A 75 -0.27 -18.78 -3.58
N LEU A 76 -1.38 -18.90 -2.86
CA LEU A 76 -2.25 -20.07 -2.80
C LEU A 76 -3.48 -19.91 -3.69
N THR A 77 -3.86 -18.67 -4.01
CA THR A 77 -5.03 -18.34 -4.83
C THR A 77 -4.93 -16.94 -5.43
N THR A 78 -5.52 -16.73 -6.61
CA THR A 78 -5.60 -15.39 -7.23
C THR A 78 -6.50 -14.43 -6.44
N GLN A 79 -7.36 -14.95 -5.55
CA GLN A 79 -8.19 -14.12 -4.66
C GLN A 79 -7.36 -13.24 -3.71
N GLN A 80 -6.11 -13.63 -3.42
CA GLN A 80 -5.18 -12.83 -2.61
C GLN A 80 -5.00 -11.39 -3.12
N LYS A 81 -5.24 -11.11 -4.42
CA LYS A 81 -5.20 -9.73 -4.97
C LYS A 81 -6.12 -8.74 -4.26
N THR A 82 -7.16 -9.24 -3.60
CA THR A 82 -8.15 -8.44 -2.85
C THR A 82 -7.76 -8.19 -1.39
N ALA A 83 -6.81 -8.98 -0.87
CA ALA A 83 -6.38 -8.87 0.52
C ALA A 83 -5.56 -7.57 0.74
N PRO A 84 -5.49 -7.08 1.99
CA PRO A 84 -4.54 -6.04 2.36
C PRO A 84 -3.09 -6.58 2.29
N LEU A 85 -2.11 -5.69 2.38
CA LEU A 85 -0.73 -6.04 2.67
C LEU A 85 -0.44 -5.64 4.12
N LEU A 86 0.03 -6.58 4.93
CA LEU A 86 0.42 -6.34 6.30
C LEU A 86 1.92 -6.02 6.38
N ASN A 87 2.32 -5.35 7.47
CA ASN A 87 3.71 -5.01 7.78
C ASN A 87 4.46 -4.39 6.59
N ALA A 88 3.81 -3.51 5.82
CA ALA A 88 4.41 -2.91 4.63
C ALA A 88 5.65 -2.08 5.00
N LYS A 89 6.77 -2.33 4.34
CA LYS A 89 8.00 -1.53 4.50
C LYS A 89 8.20 -0.52 3.39
N PHE A 90 7.50 -0.69 2.27
CA PHE A 90 7.48 0.23 1.14
C PHE A 90 6.04 0.44 0.66
N SER A 91 5.70 1.67 0.27
CA SER A 91 4.36 2.02 -0.21
C SER A 91 3.99 1.35 -1.54
N SER A 92 4.97 0.98 -2.36
CA SER A 92 4.78 0.37 -3.69
C SER A 92 4.45 -1.14 -3.64
N SER A 93 4.85 -1.85 -2.57
CA SER A 93 4.84 -3.33 -2.54
C SER A 93 3.46 -3.93 -2.80
N ARG A 94 2.39 -3.34 -2.27
CA ARG A 94 1.03 -3.86 -2.45
C ARG A 94 0.58 -3.73 -3.90
N GLY A 95 0.79 -2.56 -4.51
CA GLY A 95 0.44 -2.28 -5.91
C GLY A 95 1.16 -3.23 -6.87
N ILE A 96 2.46 -3.44 -6.63
CA ILE A 96 3.30 -4.38 -7.39
C ILE A 96 2.74 -5.80 -7.34
N LEU A 97 2.46 -6.33 -6.13
CA LEU A 97 1.92 -7.68 -5.97
C LEU A 97 0.54 -7.82 -6.65
N ARG A 98 -0.32 -6.81 -6.52
CA ARG A 98 -1.66 -6.86 -7.13
C ARG A 98 -1.56 -6.92 -8.66
N GLN A 99 -0.75 -6.05 -9.25
CA GLN A 99 -0.57 -6.02 -10.70
C GLN A 99 0.07 -7.30 -11.23
N PHE A 100 0.99 -7.90 -10.47
CA PHE A 100 1.55 -9.20 -10.80
C PHE A 100 0.49 -10.30 -10.85
N ILE A 101 -0.38 -10.35 -9.83
CA ILE A 101 -1.48 -11.32 -9.78
C ILE A 101 -2.49 -11.08 -10.91
N GLU A 102 -2.85 -9.83 -11.17
CA GLU A 102 -3.79 -9.45 -12.25
C GLU A 102 -3.23 -9.79 -13.63
N THR A 103 -1.97 -9.46 -13.90
CA THR A 103 -1.32 -9.70 -15.20
C THR A 103 -1.17 -11.19 -15.49
N ASN A 104 -0.87 -11.99 -14.45
CA ASN A 104 -0.63 -13.42 -14.58
C ASN A 104 -1.83 -14.28 -14.14
N GLU A 105 -3.03 -13.70 -14.06
CA GLU A 105 -4.18 -14.33 -13.38
C GLU A 105 -4.49 -15.73 -13.92
N THR A 106 -4.53 -15.91 -15.24
CA THR A 106 -4.80 -17.22 -15.86
C THR A 106 -3.72 -18.25 -15.53
N ALA A 107 -2.44 -17.87 -15.62
CA ALA A 107 -1.32 -18.78 -15.34
C ALA A 107 -1.25 -19.13 -13.85
N LEU A 108 -1.40 -18.14 -12.97
CA LEU A 108 -1.44 -18.33 -11.52
C LEU A 108 -2.63 -19.18 -11.10
N PHE A 109 -3.81 -19.00 -11.69
CA PHE A 109 -4.97 -19.85 -11.41
C PHE A 109 -4.71 -21.32 -11.72
N ALA A 110 -4.09 -21.60 -12.88
CA ALA A 110 -3.72 -22.97 -13.26
C ALA A 110 -2.64 -23.58 -12.33
N LEU A 111 -1.64 -22.78 -11.94
CA LEU A 111 -0.57 -23.22 -11.03
C LEU A 111 -1.09 -23.50 -9.62
N THR A 112 -1.82 -22.54 -9.06
CA THR A 112 -2.36 -22.59 -7.69
C THR A 112 -3.40 -23.69 -7.47
N ALA A 113 -3.99 -24.21 -8.55
CA ALA A 113 -4.82 -25.41 -8.50
C ALA A 113 -4.06 -26.66 -8.03
N ARG A 114 -2.74 -26.75 -8.30
CA ARG A 114 -1.90 -27.91 -7.99
C ARG A 114 -0.92 -27.66 -6.86
N ASP A 115 -0.27 -26.49 -6.85
CA ASP A 115 0.78 -26.17 -5.89
C ASP A 115 0.83 -24.67 -5.57
N ALA A 116 1.47 -24.28 -4.48
CA ALA A 116 1.71 -22.87 -4.19
C ALA A 116 2.72 -22.27 -5.18
N VAL A 117 2.52 -20.99 -5.53
CA VAL A 117 3.53 -20.19 -6.23
C VAL A 117 4.28 -19.37 -5.20
N ALA A 118 5.58 -19.59 -5.09
CA ALA A 118 6.48 -18.88 -4.21
C ALA A 118 7.37 -17.93 -5.01
N GLY A 119 7.73 -16.79 -4.43
CA GLY A 119 8.56 -15.83 -5.13
C GLY A 119 9.10 -14.74 -4.24
N GLU A 120 9.80 -13.79 -4.86
CA GLU A 120 10.43 -12.66 -4.19
C GLU A 120 10.31 -11.39 -5.03
N MET A 121 10.01 -10.29 -4.36
CA MET A 121 10.19 -8.94 -4.88
C MET A 121 11.63 -8.51 -4.61
N LEU A 122 12.47 -8.64 -5.63
CA LEU A 122 13.89 -8.30 -5.57
C LEU A 122 14.06 -6.80 -5.78
N ASN A 123 14.57 -6.10 -4.77
CA ASN A 123 15.06 -4.75 -4.94
C ASN A 123 16.46 -4.77 -5.55
N SER A 124 16.88 -3.61 -6.05
CA SER A 124 18.27 -3.39 -6.49
C SER A 124 19.31 -3.48 -5.34
N VAL A 125 18.85 -3.54 -4.08
CA VAL A 125 19.68 -3.65 -2.88
C VAL A 125 19.26 -4.84 -2.01
N TYR A 126 20.23 -5.46 -1.34
CA TYR A 126 20.00 -6.61 -0.43
C TYR A 126 19.86 -6.21 1.04
N ASP A 127 20.23 -4.98 1.39
CA ASP A 127 20.07 -4.43 2.73
C ASP A 127 19.80 -2.93 2.66
N VAL A 128 19.20 -2.42 3.73
CA VAL A 128 18.99 -1.00 3.97
C VAL A 128 19.60 -0.67 5.34
N SER A 129 20.88 -0.99 5.51
CA SER A 129 21.61 -0.72 6.76
C SER A 129 21.86 0.77 7.00
N LYS A 130 21.90 1.57 5.92
CA LYS A 130 22.09 3.03 5.95
C LYS A 130 21.09 3.75 5.05
N PRO A 131 20.68 4.99 5.37
CA PRO A 131 19.69 5.70 4.54
C PRO A 131 20.14 5.93 3.10
N ALA A 132 21.44 6.09 2.84
CA ALA A 132 21.98 6.24 1.49
C ALA A 132 21.59 5.07 0.56
N ARG A 133 21.46 3.85 1.09
CA ARG A 133 21.06 2.66 0.31
C ARG A 133 19.66 2.76 -0.29
N LEU A 134 18.78 3.56 0.30
CA LEU A 134 17.44 3.78 -0.27
C LEU A 134 17.50 4.46 -1.64
N PHE A 135 18.56 5.24 -1.90
CA PHE A 135 18.75 5.91 -3.19
C PHE A 135 19.32 4.98 -4.28
N ASP A 136 19.83 3.81 -3.89
CA ASP A 136 20.29 2.76 -4.82
C ASP A 136 19.13 1.87 -5.30
N ILE A 137 17.94 1.97 -4.68
CA ILE A 137 16.74 1.24 -5.10
C ILE A 137 16.21 1.94 -6.36
N HIS A 138 16.25 1.29 -7.53
CA HIS A 138 15.74 1.90 -8.77
C HIS A 138 14.65 1.05 -9.43
N GLU A 139 14.82 -0.26 -9.37
CA GLU A 139 13.94 -1.23 -10.01
C GLU A 139 13.62 -2.36 -9.03
N ILE A 140 12.35 -2.76 -9.01
CA ILE A 140 11.88 -3.99 -8.40
C ILE A 140 11.62 -5.02 -9.50
N ARG A 141 12.17 -6.22 -9.32
CA ARG A 141 11.88 -7.39 -10.17
C ARG A 141 11.09 -8.41 -9.40
N ILE A 142 10.14 -9.05 -10.06
CA ILE A 142 9.44 -10.20 -9.50
C ILE A 142 10.03 -11.47 -10.07
N GLU A 143 10.50 -12.33 -9.19
CA GLU A 143 10.85 -13.72 -9.50
C GLU A 143 9.85 -14.64 -8.80
N ALA A 144 9.28 -15.59 -9.55
CA ALA A 144 8.25 -16.49 -9.05
C ALA A 144 8.33 -17.86 -9.74
N ASP A 145 8.15 -18.92 -8.98
CA ASP A 145 8.02 -20.29 -9.48
C ASP A 145 7.11 -21.10 -8.52
N THR A 146 6.73 -22.32 -8.89
CA THR A 146 6.14 -23.26 -7.93
C THR A 146 7.22 -23.86 -7.02
N THR A 147 6.80 -24.49 -5.91
CA THR A 147 7.73 -25.11 -4.97
C THR A 147 8.56 -26.25 -5.57
N VAL A 148 8.09 -26.81 -6.68
CA VAL A 148 8.74 -27.89 -7.44
C VAL A 148 9.44 -27.41 -8.72
N GLY A 149 9.46 -26.10 -9.01
CA GLY A 149 10.14 -25.53 -10.17
C GLY A 149 9.41 -25.73 -11.51
N THR A 150 8.07 -25.81 -11.48
CA THR A 150 7.24 -26.11 -12.67
C THR A 150 7.41 -25.07 -13.77
N VAL A 151 7.55 -23.78 -13.45
CA VAL A 151 7.71 -22.71 -14.44
C VAL A 151 9.07 -22.85 -15.12
N ARG A 152 10.14 -23.03 -14.33
CA ARG A 152 11.49 -23.25 -14.86
C ARG A 152 11.60 -24.50 -15.73
N ASP A 153 10.97 -25.59 -15.30
CA ASP A 153 10.93 -26.83 -16.07
C ASP A 153 10.10 -26.67 -17.35
N ALA A 154 9.01 -25.90 -17.33
CA ALA A 154 8.21 -25.61 -18.53
C ALA A 154 8.97 -24.76 -19.55
N GLU A 155 9.75 -23.78 -19.11
CA GLU A 155 10.61 -22.98 -19.99
C GLU A 155 11.70 -23.82 -20.65
N LYS A 156 12.37 -24.69 -19.88
CA LYS A 156 13.35 -25.64 -20.41
C LYS A 156 12.73 -26.59 -21.43
N LEU A 157 11.53 -27.13 -21.15
CA LEU A 157 10.82 -28.01 -22.08
C LEU A 157 10.47 -27.28 -23.37
N GLY A 158 10.02 -26.01 -23.29
CA GLY A 158 9.79 -25.17 -24.46
C GLY A 158 11.04 -25.00 -25.32
N ALA A 159 12.18 -24.67 -24.70
CA ALA A 159 13.45 -24.54 -25.42
C ALA A 159 13.92 -25.86 -26.05
N MET A 160 13.70 -27.00 -25.39
CA MET A 160 13.97 -28.33 -25.94
C MET A 160 13.06 -28.65 -27.13
N VAL A 161 11.77 -28.30 -27.06
CA VAL A 161 10.82 -28.45 -28.18
C VAL A 161 11.24 -27.57 -29.37
N ASP A 162 11.69 -26.35 -29.12
CA ASP A 162 12.19 -25.45 -30.17
C ASP A 162 13.47 -26.02 -30.81
N LYS A 163 14.41 -26.51 -30.00
CA LYS A 163 15.62 -27.19 -30.47
C LYS A 163 15.28 -28.43 -31.30
N PHE A 164 14.34 -29.25 -30.84
CA PHE A 164 13.85 -30.44 -31.55
C PHE A 164 13.30 -30.09 -32.95
N LYS A 165 12.61 -28.95 -33.07
CA LYS A 165 12.01 -28.49 -34.35
C LYS A 165 12.98 -27.80 -35.30
N THR A 166 14.02 -27.15 -34.77
CA THR A 166 14.86 -26.21 -35.54
C THR A 166 16.28 -26.68 -35.80
N ALA A 167 16.81 -27.59 -34.97
CA ALA A 167 18.14 -28.15 -35.19
C ALA A 167 18.12 -29.19 -36.32
N GLU A 168 19.18 -29.20 -37.14
CA GLU A 168 19.36 -30.11 -38.30
C GLU A 168 19.12 -31.59 -37.92
N ASP A 169 19.57 -31.95 -36.71
CA ASP A 169 19.53 -33.32 -36.18
C ASP A 169 18.62 -33.48 -34.95
N GLY A 170 17.84 -32.45 -34.60
CA GLY A 170 17.08 -32.41 -33.36
C GLY A 170 15.99 -33.49 -33.26
N TRP A 171 15.49 -33.98 -34.39
CA TRP A 171 14.40 -34.97 -34.45
C TRP A 171 14.85 -36.41 -34.19
N PHE A 172 16.15 -36.71 -34.25
CA PHE A 172 16.71 -38.04 -33.99
C PHE A 172 17.66 -38.08 -32.77
N ASP A 173 17.78 -36.98 -32.04
CA ASP A 173 18.54 -36.93 -30.79
C ASP A 173 17.75 -37.66 -29.68
N ASP A 174 18.04 -38.95 -29.49
CA ASP A 174 17.40 -39.81 -28.49
C ASP A 174 17.55 -39.26 -27.05
N VAL A 175 18.65 -38.55 -26.77
CA VAL A 175 18.89 -37.92 -25.46
C VAL A 175 17.95 -36.73 -25.27
N LEU A 176 17.82 -35.87 -26.29
CA LEU A 176 16.88 -34.75 -26.28
C LEU A 176 15.44 -35.23 -26.07
N ILE A 177 15.02 -36.29 -26.77
CA ILE A 177 13.67 -36.87 -26.64
C ILE A 177 13.44 -37.42 -25.22
N ALA A 178 14.41 -38.15 -24.67
CA ALA A 178 14.31 -38.72 -23.32
C ALA A 178 14.22 -37.62 -22.23
N ASP A 179 15.01 -36.56 -22.37
CA ASP A 179 14.98 -35.40 -21.48
C ASP A 179 13.62 -34.69 -21.58
N MET A 180 13.08 -34.50 -22.79
CA MET A 180 11.76 -33.92 -23.01
C MET A 180 10.64 -34.73 -22.37
N ILE A 181 10.63 -36.06 -22.50
CA ILE A 181 9.63 -36.95 -21.88
C ILE A 181 9.70 -36.86 -20.35
N THR A 182 10.92 -36.86 -19.79
CA THR A 182 11.14 -36.77 -18.35
C THR A 182 10.60 -35.45 -17.79
N LEU A 183 10.84 -34.35 -18.50
CA LEU A 183 10.39 -33.01 -18.11
C LEU A 183 8.88 -32.85 -18.29
N ALA A 184 8.31 -33.38 -19.37
CA ALA A 184 6.86 -33.36 -19.64
C ALA A 184 6.04 -34.11 -18.56
N LYS A 185 6.59 -35.17 -17.96
CA LYS A 185 5.97 -35.85 -16.82
C LYS A 185 5.82 -34.95 -15.58
N LYS A 186 6.71 -33.97 -15.41
CA LYS A 186 6.67 -33.01 -14.30
C LYS A 186 5.80 -31.79 -14.60
N THR A 187 5.90 -31.25 -15.80
CA THR A 187 5.24 -29.99 -16.19
C THR A 187 3.83 -30.17 -16.75
N GLY A 188 3.53 -31.33 -17.32
CA GLY A 188 2.35 -31.55 -18.16
C GLY A 188 2.53 -31.01 -19.58
N ASP A 189 1.42 -30.88 -20.32
CA ASP A 189 1.41 -30.42 -21.72
C ASP A 189 1.60 -28.88 -21.81
N VAL A 190 2.86 -28.47 -21.86
CA VAL A 190 3.27 -27.06 -21.98
C VAL A 190 3.05 -26.48 -23.38
N VAL A 191 2.74 -27.30 -24.38
CA VAL A 191 2.48 -26.84 -25.76
C VAL A 191 1.04 -26.33 -25.86
N ARG A 192 0.09 -27.04 -25.26
CA ARG A 192 -1.32 -26.63 -25.22
C ARG A 192 -1.61 -25.63 -24.10
N ASN A 193 -0.92 -25.74 -22.96
CA ASN A 193 -1.08 -24.86 -21.81
C ASN A 193 0.29 -24.34 -21.33
N PRO A 194 0.90 -23.36 -22.03
CA PRO A 194 2.17 -22.81 -21.61
C PRO A 194 2.02 -22.11 -20.26
N VAL A 195 2.61 -22.69 -19.21
CA VAL A 195 2.59 -22.13 -17.86
C VAL A 195 3.77 -21.20 -17.67
N LYS A 196 3.75 -20.06 -18.38
CA LYS A 196 4.76 -19.01 -18.27
C LYS A 196 4.21 -17.87 -17.42
N LEU A 197 4.96 -17.49 -16.40
CA LEU A 197 4.72 -16.24 -15.67
C LEU A 197 5.50 -15.13 -16.38
N GLN A 198 4.83 -14.03 -16.66
CA GLN A 198 5.47 -12.84 -17.19
C GLN A 198 6.45 -12.29 -16.17
N GLN A 199 7.72 -12.18 -16.55
CA GLN A 199 8.71 -11.46 -15.76
C GLN A 199 8.34 -9.97 -15.76
N MET A 200 8.13 -9.42 -14.56
CA MET A 200 7.72 -8.03 -14.40
C MET A 200 8.79 -7.21 -13.71
N ARG A 201 8.95 -5.97 -14.19
CA ARG A 201 9.88 -4.98 -13.66
C ARG A 201 9.13 -3.68 -13.43
N PHE A 202 9.39 -3.07 -12.29
CA PHE A 202 8.74 -1.85 -11.84
C PHE A 202 9.80 -0.84 -11.47
N ARG A 203 9.70 0.35 -12.05
CA ARG A 203 10.56 1.47 -11.64
C ARG A 203 10.01 2.04 -10.34
N GLN A 204 10.91 2.39 -9.43
CA GLN A 204 10.53 2.89 -8.11
C GLN A 204 11.27 4.18 -7.78
N ASP A 205 10.98 5.28 -8.48
CA ASP A 205 11.66 6.56 -8.21
C ASP A 205 11.15 7.26 -6.95
N ASN A 206 9.83 7.24 -6.77
CA ASN A 206 9.12 7.93 -5.71
C ASN A 206 8.44 6.89 -4.80
N PHE A 207 8.71 6.92 -3.50
CA PHE A 207 8.12 5.97 -2.56
C PHE A 207 8.23 6.44 -1.11
N TRP A 208 7.43 5.82 -0.25
CA TRP A 208 7.59 5.89 1.20
C TRP A 208 8.18 4.58 1.72
N THR A 209 8.98 4.66 2.78
CA THR A 209 9.44 3.50 3.53
C THR A 209 9.34 3.68 5.03
N ALA A 210 9.00 2.59 5.75
CA ALA A 210 8.98 2.55 7.22
C ALA A 210 10.39 2.52 7.84
N HIS A 211 11.44 2.30 7.04
CA HIS A 211 12.83 2.33 7.51
C HIS A 211 13.19 3.71 8.07
N PHE A 212 14.09 3.74 9.06
CA PHE A 212 14.53 4.96 9.75
C PHE A 212 13.39 5.84 10.30
N GLY A 213 12.27 5.21 10.69
CA GLY A 213 11.13 5.89 11.31
C GLY A 213 10.09 6.45 10.33
N GLY A 214 10.32 6.35 9.01
CA GLY A 214 9.43 6.89 7.99
C GLY A 214 10.15 7.91 7.11
N LEU A 215 10.31 7.58 5.84
CA LEU A 215 10.94 8.46 4.85
C LEU A 215 10.10 8.46 3.57
N TYR A 216 9.79 9.64 3.06
CA TYR A 216 9.31 9.85 1.70
C TYR A 216 10.48 10.26 0.82
N ILE A 217 10.65 9.58 -0.30
CA ILE A 217 11.68 9.87 -1.29
C ILE A 217 10.97 10.24 -2.58
N PHE A 218 11.28 11.43 -3.11
CA PHE A 218 10.82 11.91 -4.40
C PHE A 218 12.05 12.21 -5.27
N ARG A 219 12.30 11.36 -6.28
CA ARG A 219 13.42 11.50 -7.23
C ARG A 219 12.95 11.90 -8.63
N ASP A 220 11.80 11.41 -9.06
CA ASP A 220 11.23 11.73 -10.37
C ASP A 220 10.20 12.85 -10.25
N VAL A 221 10.68 14.02 -9.83
CA VAL A 221 9.90 15.27 -9.74
C VAL A 221 10.82 16.44 -10.11
N ARG A 222 10.24 17.61 -10.38
CA ARG A 222 11.00 18.81 -10.79
C ARG A 222 12.05 19.22 -9.74
N GLU A 223 11.68 19.16 -8.46
CA GLU A 223 12.53 19.49 -7.33
C GLU A 223 12.59 18.29 -6.37
N PRO A 224 13.55 17.36 -6.57
CA PRO A 224 13.69 16.16 -5.74
C PRO A 224 13.88 16.48 -4.26
N ALA A 225 13.23 15.69 -3.40
CA ALA A 225 13.33 15.85 -1.97
C ALA A 225 13.21 14.53 -1.21
N LEU A 226 13.81 14.51 -0.02
CA LEU A 226 13.53 13.54 1.02
C LEU A 226 12.76 14.24 2.13
N ILE A 227 11.65 13.63 2.57
CA ILE A 227 10.84 14.13 3.68
C ILE A 227 10.86 13.08 4.78
N GLN A 228 11.33 13.48 5.96
CA GLN A 228 11.44 12.60 7.11
C GLN A 228 10.23 12.72 8.04
N SER A 229 9.65 11.59 8.43
CA SER A 229 8.52 11.50 9.36
C SER A 229 8.91 11.76 10.82
N VAL A 230 10.10 11.29 11.24
CA VAL A 230 10.57 11.41 12.63
C VAL A 230 11.42 12.66 12.86
N ALA A 231 11.47 13.12 14.11
CA ALA A 231 12.25 14.28 14.51
C ALA A 231 13.77 14.01 14.61
N ASP A 232 14.14 12.77 14.88
CA ASP A 232 15.53 12.36 15.08
C ASP A 232 16.34 12.55 13.80
N PRO A 233 17.58 13.07 13.84
CA PRO A 233 18.39 13.24 12.64
C PRO A 233 18.65 11.91 11.90
N LEU A 234 18.61 11.92 10.57
CA LEU A 234 19.08 10.78 9.79
C LEU A 234 20.60 10.58 9.99
N PRO A 235 21.05 9.33 10.20
CA PRO A 235 22.47 9.00 10.12
C PRO A 235 23.05 9.38 8.75
N ASP A 236 24.27 9.94 8.75
CA ASP A 236 25.01 10.31 7.54
C ASP A 236 24.22 11.22 6.57
N ALA A 237 23.30 12.06 7.08
CA ALA A 237 22.42 12.91 6.28
C ALA A 237 23.15 13.76 5.22
N ALA A 238 24.35 14.25 5.53
CA ALA A 238 25.16 15.06 4.61
C ALA A 238 25.66 14.28 3.38
N ALA A 239 25.71 12.95 3.45
CA ALA A 239 26.18 12.09 2.36
C ALA A 239 25.03 11.61 1.44
N LEU A 240 23.77 11.99 1.73
CA LEU A 240 22.63 11.55 0.92
C LEU A 240 22.63 12.26 -0.44
N PRO A 241 22.35 11.54 -1.54
CA PRO A 241 22.33 12.10 -2.89
C PRO A 241 21.04 12.89 -3.18
N VAL A 242 20.63 13.75 -2.25
CA VAL A 242 19.46 14.62 -2.37
C VAL A 242 19.75 15.98 -1.75
N LYS A 243 19.47 17.05 -2.50
CA LYS A 243 19.73 18.42 -2.05
C LYS A 243 18.71 18.90 -1.02
N SER A 244 17.44 18.58 -1.23
CA SER A 244 16.36 19.00 -0.35
C SER A 244 16.04 17.91 0.67
N GLN A 245 16.41 18.15 1.92
CA GLN A 245 16.03 17.31 3.06
C GLN A 245 15.08 18.12 3.94
N LEU A 246 13.85 17.62 4.06
CA LEU A 246 12.75 18.23 4.78
C LEU A 246 12.36 17.34 5.96
N ARG A 247 11.91 17.94 7.05
CA ARG A 247 11.24 17.24 8.14
C ARG A 247 9.74 17.45 8.05
N LEU A 248 8.95 16.54 8.60
CA LEU A 248 7.49 16.69 8.66
C LEU A 248 7.06 17.96 9.41
N SER A 249 7.90 18.43 10.34
CA SER A 249 7.75 19.71 11.04
C SER A 249 7.98 20.94 10.14
N ASP A 250 8.68 20.80 9.01
CA ASP A 250 9.00 21.89 8.08
C ASP A 250 7.80 22.22 7.18
N ARG A 251 6.62 22.46 7.77
CA ARG A 251 5.34 22.63 7.08
C ARG A 251 5.41 23.62 5.92
N ASN A 252 6.05 24.78 6.12
CA ASN A 252 6.26 25.77 5.07
C ASN A 252 7.09 25.27 3.89
N ARG A 253 8.15 24.49 4.16
CA ARG A 253 9.02 23.96 3.10
C ARG A 253 8.32 22.83 2.35
N ILE A 254 7.53 22.01 3.05
CA ILE A 254 6.68 20.97 2.43
C ILE A 254 5.61 21.62 1.56
N ALA A 255 4.93 22.67 2.03
CA ALA A 255 3.95 23.39 1.23
C ALA A 255 4.54 23.92 -0.08
N LYS A 256 5.73 24.55 -0.02
CA LYS A 256 6.46 25.02 -1.20
C LYS A 256 6.89 23.87 -2.11
N PHE A 257 7.36 22.76 -1.55
CA PHE A 257 7.74 21.57 -2.30
C PHE A 257 6.55 20.97 -3.07
N LEU A 258 5.39 20.85 -2.43
CA LEU A 258 4.18 20.32 -3.08
C LEU A 258 3.71 21.24 -4.22
N ASP A 259 3.73 22.55 -3.99
CA ASP A 259 3.32 23.56 -5.00
C ASP A 259 4.31 23.61 -6.19
N ALA A 260 5.62 23.68 -5.93
CA ALA A 260 6.65 23.75 -6.96
C ALA A 260 6.67 22.53 -7.89
N ASN A 261 6.28 21.37 -7.36
CA ASN A 261 6.17 20.11 -8.11
C ASN A 261 4.75 19.82 -8.63
N GLY A 262 3.75 20.65 -8.32
CA GLY A 262 2.36 20.42 -8.72
C GLY A 262 1.74 19.14 -8.14
N LEU A 263 2.17 18.73 -6.95
CA LEU A 263 1.78 17.46 -6.31
C LEU A 263 0.45 17.55 -5.54
N ALA A 264 0.05 18.75 -5.12
CA ALA A 264 -1.16 18.97 -4.36
C ALA A 264 -1.94 20.19 -4.87
N GLU A 265 -3.26 20.13 -4.74
CA GLU A 265 -4.17 21.21 -5.12
C GLU A 265 -5.18 21.54 -3.98
N PRO A 266 -5.69 22.78 -3.90
CA PRO A 266 -6.75 23.10 -2.96
C PRO A 266 -8.05 22.34 -3.27
N ILE A 267 -8.68 21.75 -2.25
CA ILE A 267 -9.93 20.99 -2.36
C ILE A 267 -11.04 21.80 -3.04
N VAL A 268 -11.11 23.10 -2.72
CA VAL A 268 -12.12 24.03 -3.27
C VAL A 268 -11.93 24.36 -4.76
N LYS A 269 -10.76 24.09 -5.33
CA LYS A 269 -10.49 24.27 -6.78
C LYS A 269 -10.69 22.98 -7.57
N ALA A 270 -10.79 21.85 -6.88
CA ALA A 270 -10.88 20.54 -7.50
C ALA A 270 -12.20 20.36 -8.26
N ARG A 271 -12.12 19.87 -9.50
CA ARG A 271 -13.31 19.60 -10.33
C ARG A 271 -13.98 18.30 -9.89
N GLY A 272 -15.32 18.30 -9.88
CA GLY A 272 -16.10 17.06 -9.71
C GLY A 272 -16.27 16.57 -8.28
N ILE A 273 -16.07 17.45 -7.29
CA ILE A 273 -16.09 17.10 -5.87
C ILE A 273 -16.97 18.09 -5.10
N ASP A 274 -17.73 17.59 -4.12
CA ASP A 274 -18.41 18.41 -3.13
C ASP A 274 -17.42 18.87 -2.05
N ALA A 275 -16.74 19.99 -2.32
CA ALA A 275 -15.76 20.57 -1.42
C ALA A 275 -16.37 20.89 -0.03
N ALA A 276 -17.61 21.36 0.02
CA ALA A 276 -18.28 21.69 1.26
C ALA A 276 -18.52 20.44 2.12
N ALA A 277 -18.93 19.31 1.52
CA ALA A 277 -19.08 18.05 2.24
C ALA A 277 -17.75 17.54 2.81
N ILE A 278 -16.65 17.66 2.05
CA ILE A 278 -15.32 17.26 2.52
C ILE A 278 -14.86 18.14 3.68
N LEU A 279 -15.02 19.45 3.57
CA LEU A 279 -14.65 20.39 4.63
C LEU A 279 -15.44 20.13 5.91
N ARG A 280 -16.77 19.95 5.82
CA ARG A 280 -17.61 19.59 6.98
C ARG A 280 -17.12 18.32 7.67
N GLN A 281 -16.77 17.29 6.89
CA GLN A 281 -16.28 16.04 7.45
C GLN A 281 -14.92 16.18 8.14
N LYS A 282 -13.98 16.90 7.52
CA LYS A 282 -12.67 17.21 8.14
C LYS A 282 -12.86 17.98 9.45
N MET A 283 -13.78 18.95 9.47
CA MET A 283 -14.14 19.70 10.67
C MET A 283 -14.76 18.81 11.75
N ASP A 284 -15.66 17.88 11.40
CA ASP A 284 -16.26 16.94 12.34
C ASP A 284 -15.17 16.09 13.05
N PHE A 285 -14.13 15.66 12.33
CA PHE A 285 -13.03 14.92 12.96
C PHE A 285 -12.16 15.77 13.89
N ILE A 286 -11.96 17.06 13.58
CA ILE A 286 -11.25 17.97 14.49
C ILE A 286 -12.06 18.19 15.78
N VAL A 287 -13.38 18.26 15.68
CA VAL A 287 -14.26 18.35 16.86
C VAL A 287 -14.16 17.08 17.72
N VAL A 288 -14.12 15.91 17.09
CA VAL A 288 -13.94 14.62 17.77
C VAL A 288 -12.60 14.56 18.52
N ASP A 289 -11.54 15.09 17.92
CA ASP A 289 -10.23 15.18 18.54
C ASP A 289 -10.25 16.11 19.76
N ALA A 290 -10.77 17.33 19.60
CA ALA A 290 -10.89 18.30 20.69
C ALA A 290 -11.81 17.81 21.83
N ALA A 291 -12.90 17.12 21.49
CA ALA A 291 -13.83 16.55 22.47
C ALA A 291 -13.20 15.42 23.29
N GLN A 292 -12.33 14.62 22.68
CA GLN A 292 -11.54 13.62 23.40
C GLN A 292 -10.63 14.28 24.44
N ASP A 293 -9.93 15.35 24.06
CA ASP A 293 -9.00 16.05 24.95
C ASP A 293 -9.73 16.74 26.11
N ALA A 294 -10.99 17.14 25.89
CA ALA A 294 -11.89 17.64 26.92
C ALA A 294 -12.58 16.53 27.76
N GLY A 295 -12.34 15.25 27.48
CA GLY A 295 -12.92 14.11 28.20
C GLY A 295 -14.41 13.89 27.95
N ILE A 296 -14.96 14.39 26.84
CA ILE A 296 -16.36 14.24 26.45
C ILE A 296 -16.59 12.84 25.89
N ASP A 297 -17.68 12.19 26.29
CA ASP A 297 -18.08 10.90 25.71
C ASP A 297 -18.63 11.08 24.29
N LEU A 298 -18.12 10.26 23.37
CA LEU A 298 -18.45 10.27 21.95
C LEU A 298 -19.07 8.94 21.49
N ALA A 299 -19.32 8.01 22.41
CA ALA A 299 -19.91 6.72 22.10
C ALA A 299 -21.28 6.88 21.43
N GLY A 300 -21.42 6.34 20.21
CA GLY A 300 -22.67 6.43 19.45
C GLY A 300 -23.01 7.83 18.91
N ALA A 301 -22.12 8.83 19.05
CA ALA A 301 -22.38 10.19 18.61
C ALA A 301 -22.66 10.25 17.09
N THR A 302 -23.76 10.88 16.72
CA THR A 302 -24.15 11.11 15.33
C THR A 302 -23.52 12.38 14.78
N ARG A 303 -23.53 12.57 13.46
CA ARG A 303 -23.12 13.84 12.83
C ARG A 303 -23.87 15.06 13.36
N ARG A 304 -25.10 14.88 13.86
CA ARG A 304 -25.87 15.96 14.49
C ARG A 304 -25.27 16.34 15.84
N ASP A 305 -24.88 15.33 16.63
CA ASP A 305 -24.31 15.52 17.96
C ASP A 305 -22.93 16.20 17.85
N ILE A 306 -22.09 15.77 16.90
CA ILE A 306 -20.81 16.43 16.62
C ILE A 306 -21.00 17.91 16.25
N ARG A 307 -22.00 18.23 15.42
CA ARG A 307 -22.34 19.63 15.10
C ARG A 307 -22.85 20.42 16.31
N MET A 308 -23.56 19.77 17.22
CA MET A 308 -24.00 20.42 18.47
C MET A 308 -22.81 20.70 19.38
N LEU A 309 -21.89 19.75 19.54
CA LEU A 309 -20.64 19.94 20.28
C LEU A 309 -19.83 21.11 19.71
N ALA A 310 -19.69 21.18 18.39
CA ALA A 310 -18.99 22.27 17.74
C ALA A 310 -19.59 23.66 18.04
N ARG A 311 -20.92 23.75 18.22
CA ARG A 311 -21.60 25.01 18.58
C ARG A 311 -21.47 25.35 20.05
N GLN A 312 -21.54 24.34 20.92
CA GLN A 312 -21.45 24.53 22.37
C GLN A 312 -20.03 24.87 22.84
N HIS A 313 -19.03 24.29 22.18
CA HIS A 313 -17.62 24.42 22.53
C HIS A 313 -16.82 25.19 21.48
N GLY A 314 -17.49 26.01 20.65
CA GLY A 314 -16.88 26.69 19.51
C GLY A 314 -15.61 27.46 19.87
N ASP A 315 -15.61 28.19 20.98
CA ASP A 315 -14.49 29.01 21.44
C ASP A 315 -13.28 28.18 21.95
N GLN A 316 -13.47 26.89 22.18
CA GLN A 316 -12.44 25.96 22.67
C GLN A 316 -11.85 25.11 21.53
N LEU A 317 -12.39 25.22 20.31
CA LEU A 317 -11.90 24.47 19.17
C LEU A 317 -10.55 25.03 18.67
N PRO A 318 -9.69 24.19 18.08
CA PRO A 318 -8.39 24.64 17.61
C PRO A 318 -8.53 25.59 16.41
N GLU A 319 -7.52 26.44 16.19
CA GLU A 319 -7.47 27.40 15.07
C GLU A 319 -7.74 26.74 13.70
N ALA A 320 -7.25 25.50 13.52
CA ALA A 320 -7.51 24.73 12.31
C ALA A 320 -9.00 24.63 11.98
N TRP A 321 -9.85 24.38 12.99
CA TRP A 321 -11.30 24.29 12.81
C TRP A 321 -11.89 25.63 12.36
N HIS A 322 -11.48 26.74 13.00
CA HIS A 322 -11.97 28.07 12.66
C HIS A 322 -11.58 28.49 11.24
N THR A 323 -10.36 28.18 10.81
CA THR A 323 -9.92 28.43 9.43
C THR A 323 -10.75 27.60 8.43
N LEU A 324 -10.98 26.32 8.70
CA LEU A 324 -11.84 25.49 7.85
C LEU A 324 -13.29 25.97 7.84
N ASN A 325 -13.82 26.46 8.96
CA ASN A 325 -15.17 27.01 9.05
C ASN A 325 -15.33 28.27 8.17
N ARG A 326 -14.33 29.16 8.14
CA ARG A 326 -14.33 30.32 7.23
C ARG A 326 -14.30 29.88 5.76
N LEU A 327 -13.52 28.84 5.44
CA LEU A 327 -13.45 28.29 4.09
C LEU A 327 -14.76 27.62 3.68
N LEU A 328 -15.40 26.89 4.60
CA LEU A 328 -16.71 26.29 4.39
C LEU A 328 -17.78 27.35 4.15
N ALA A 329 -17.82 28.41 4.97
CA ALA A 329 -18.75 29.52 4.78
C ALA A 329 -18.59 30.17 3.40
N TRP A 330 -17.37 30.37 2.93
CA TRP A 330 -17.12 30.83 1.56
C TRP A 330 -17.59 29.83 0.50
N ALA A 331 -17.31 28.53 0.67
CA ALA A 331 -17.72 27.50 -0.28
C ALA A 331 -19.25 27.36 -0.39
N GLU A 332 -19.98 27.73 0.67
CA GLU A 332 -21.45 27.78 0.71
C GLU A 332 -22.03 29.15 0.26
N GLY A 333 -21.18 30.11 -0.12
CA GLY A 333 -21.60 31.45 -0.56
C GLY A 333 -21.95 32.43 0.58
N ASN A 334 -21.68 32.06 1.83
CA ASN A 334 -22.02 32.81 3.04
C ASN A 334 -20.81 33.54 3.66
N GLY A 335 -19.67 33.61 2.97
CA GLY A 335 -18.43 34.13 3.52
C GLY A 335 -17.44 34.68 2.50
N VAL A 336 -16.39 35.33 3.01
CA VAL A 336 -15.27 35.87 2.21
C VAL A 336 -14.18 34.81 2.07
N TRP A 337 -13.51 34.77 0.92
CA TRP A 337 -12.38 33.86 0.68
C TRP A 337 -11.28 34.07 1.74
N PRO A 338 -10.99 33.07 2.60
CA PRO A 338 -9.96 33.22 3.61
C PRO A 338 -8.57 33.10 2.99
N ARG A 339 -7.62 33.90 3.47
CA ARG A 339 -6.20 33.67 3.20
C ARG A 339 -5.67 32.64 4.19
N VAL A 340 -5.28 31.47 3.68
CA VAL A 340 -4.68 30.39 4.47
C VAL A 340 -3.19 30.33 4.10
N SER A 341 -2.33 30.75 5.03
CA SER A 341 -0.87 30.65 4.84
C SER A 341 -0.40 29.23 5.13
N SER A 342 0.80 28.85 4.69
CA SER A 342 1.37 27.53 4.97
C SER A 342 1.70 27.28 6.45
N ASP A 343 1.78 28.34 7.26
CA ASP A 343 1.92 28.27 8.71
C ASP A 343 0.60 27.97 9.43
N ASP A 344 -0.54 28.15 8.75
CA ASP A 344 -1.85 27.89 9.34
C ASP A 344 -2.00 26.38 9.62
N PRO A 345 -2.43 25.98 10.84
CA PRO A 345 -2.69 24.59 11.19
C PRO A 345 -3.65 23.88 10.23
N ALA A 346 -4.62 24.60 9.64
CA ALA A 346 -5.56 24.08 8.64
C ALA A 346 -4.96 23.88 7.25
N TYR A 347 -3.78 24.43 6.93
CA TYR A 347 -3.28 24.51 5.56
C TYR A 347 -3.37 23.17 4.80
N PHE A 348 -2.78 22.09 5.33
CA PHE A 348 -2.83 20.78 4.68
C PHE A 348 -4.22 20.14 4.69
N TYR A 349 -5.11 20.52 5.61
CA TYR A 349 -6.51 20.08 5.59
C TYR A 349 -7.29 20.67 4.40
N THR A 350 -6.81 21.78 3.84
CA THR A 350 -7.39 22.40 2.63
C THR A 350 -6.88 21.79 1.33
N LEU A 351 -5.90 20.89 1.39
CA LEU A 351 -5.25 20.29 0.23
C LEU A 351 -5.72 18.86 -0.01
N ARG A 352 -5.58 18.44 -1.27
CA ARG A 352 -5.63 17.06 -1.73
C ARG A 352 -4.47 16.81 -2.70
N ALA A 353 -4.13 15.54 -2.93
CA ALA A 353 -3.20 15.21 -4.01
C ALA A 353 -3.79 15.64 -5.36
N ALA A 354 -2.93 16.20 -6.22
CA ALA A 354 -3.29 16.46 -7.61
C ALA A 354 -3.40 15.13 -8.38
N ASP A 355 -3.97 15.17 -9.59
CA ASP A 355 -4.11 13.97 -10.42
C ASP A 355 -2.80 13.68 -11.18
N HIS A 356 -1.94 12.88 -10.58
CA HIS A 356 -0.66 12.41 -11.14
C HIS A 356 -0.32 10.99 -10.63
N ALA A 357 0.73 10.38 -11.17
CA ALA A 357 1.13 9.01 -10.84
C ALA A 357 1.39 8.79 -9.34
N ASP A 358 2.01 9.76 -8.67
CA ASP A 358 2.34 9.69 -7.23
C ASP A 358 1.20 10.15 -6.29
N ARG A 359 -0.04 10.31 -6.79
CA ARG A 359 -1.15 10.81 -5.97
C ARG A 359 -1.37 10.02 -4.67
N ASP A 360 -1.10 8.72 -4.68
CA ASP A 360 -1.27 7.86 -3.50
C ASP A 360 -0.17 8.12 -2.46
N LEU A 361 1.07 8.30 -2.92
CA LEU A 361 2.19 8.69 -2.07
C LEU A 361 1.99 10.08 -1.47
N VAL A 362 1.46 11.03 -2.25
CA VAL A 362 1.13 12.37 -1.76
C VAL A 362 -0.04 12.32 -0.78
N ASN A 363 -1.09 11.52 -1.05
CA ASN A 363 -2.19 11.36 -0.10
C ASN A 363 -1.74 10.70 1.21
N MET A 364 -0.76 9.79 1.15
CA MET A 364 -0.12 9.21 2.33
C MET A 364 0.64 10.28 3.14
N LEU A 365 1.42 11.14 2.49
CA LEU A 365 2.09 12.28 3.12
C LEU A 365 1.10 13.27 3.73
N LEU A 366 0.03 13.63 3.01
CA LEU A 366 -1.02 14.51 3.49
C LEU A 366 -1.72 13.89 4.71
N ALA A 367 -1.98 12.59 4.71
CA ALA A 367 -2.56 11.88 5.86
C ALA A 367 -1.71 12.02 7.13
N GLU A 368 -0.39 11.97 7.00
CA GLU A 368 0.54 12.15 8.11
C GLU A 368 0.66 13.61 8.56
N LEU A 369 0.49 14.57 7.64
CA LEU A 369 0.44 16.01 7.94
C LEU A 369 -0.89 16.46 8.59
N THR A 370 -1.94 15.66 8.44
CA THR A 370 -3.30 15.92 8.95
C THR A 370 -3.83 14.74 9.79
N PRO A 371 -3.19 14.37 10.91
CA PRO A 371 -3.51 13.14 11.65
C PRO A 371 -4.92 13.12 12.25
N MET A 372 -5.56 14.30 12.41
CA MET A 372 -6.97 14.37 12.83
C MET A 372 -7.94 13.89 11.74
N ASP A 373 -7.57 13.85 10.45
CA ASP A 373 -8.44 13.28 9.40
C ASP A 373 -8.37 11.75 9.44
N ILE A 374 -9.18 11.17 10.32
CA ILE A 374 -9.30 9.73 10.57
C ILE A 374 -9.54 8.93 9.28
N ARG A 375 -10.37 9.46 8.37
CA ARG A 375 -10.71 8.76 7.12
C ARG A 375 -9.51 8.70 6.18
N GLN A 376 -8.86 9.85 5.93
CA GLN A 376 -7.69 9.89 5.07
C GLN A 376 -6.55 9.06 5.65
N LEU A 377 -6.35 9.13 6.96
CA LEU A 377 -5.37 8.33 7.70
C LEU A 377 -5.60 6.82 7.55
N PHE A 378 -6.84 6.36 7.73
CA PHE A 378 -7.19 4.95 7.58
C PHE A 378 -7.05 4.45 6.13
N ILE A 379 -7.36 5.29 5.14
CA ILE A 379 -7.31 4.90 3.73
C ILE A 379 -5.87 4.92 3.20
N CYS A 380 -5.10 5.95 3.52
CA CYS A 380 -3.82 6.24 2.86
C CYS A 380 -2.59 5.83 3.69
N HIS A 381 -2.71 5.71 5.02
CA HIS A 381 -1.57 5.36 5.87
C HIS A 381 -1.98 4.46 7.06
N LYS A 382 -2.43 3.23 6.75
CA LYS A 382 -2.92 2.25 7.75
C LYS A 382 -1.96 1.98 8.89
N ASP A 383 -0.66 1.85 8.63
CA ASP A 383 0.33 1.57 9.68
C ASP A 383 0.43 2.73 10.69
N LEU A 384 0.39 3.98 10.22
CA LEU A 384 0.33 5.16 11.09
C LEU A 384 -1.02 5.23 11.83
N PHE A 385 -2.14 4.95 11.13
CA PHE A 385 -3.45 4.86 11.76
C PHE A 385 -3.44 3.89 12.95
N TYR A 386 -2.92 2.66 12.78
CA TYR A 386 -2.90 1.67 13.85
C TYR A 386 -1.98 2.05 15.01
N ARG A 387 -0.86 2.73 14.74
CA ARG A 387 0.01 3.28 15.79
C ARG A 387 -0.74 4.33 16.61
N LEU A 388 -1.30 5.35 15.95
CA LEU A 388 -2.03 6.43 16.63
C LEU A 388 -3.27 5.93 17.37
N TYR A 389 -4.03 5.01 16.75
CA TYR A 389 -5.23 4.41 17.34
C TYR A 389 -4.95 3.72 18.67
N ARG A 390 -3.75 3.17 18.88
CA ARG A 390 -3.38 2.51 20.14
C ARG A 390 -3.46 3.47 21.33
N ASP A 391 -3.05 4.71 21.10
CA ASP A 391 -2.84 5.73 22.14
C ASP A 391 -4.06 6.65 22.31
N TRP A 392 -5.07 6.56 21.43
CA TRP A 392 -6.31 7.32 21.55
C TRP A 392 -7.14 6.93 22.78
N GLY A 393 -7.93 7.88 23.28
CA GLY A 393 -8.91 7.65 24.34
C GLY A 393 -10.02 6.69 23.90
N GLU A 394 -10.66 6.02 24.86
CA GLU A 394 -11.66 4.99 24.59
C GLU A 394 -12.92 5.53 23.88
N ALA A 395 -13.33 6.77 24.17
CA ALA A 395 -14.42 7.46 23.49
C ALA A 395 -14.13 7.66 21.99
N LYS A 396 -12.95 8.20 21.65
CA LYS A 396 -12.52 8.40 20.25
C LYS A 396 -12.36 7.07 19.52
N LYS A 397 -11.77 6.06 20.16
CA LYS A 397 -11.65 4.71 19.58
C LYS A 397 -13.01 4.14 19.19
N THR A 398 -14.01 4.28 20.05
CA THR A 398 -15.38 3.81 19.81
C THR A 398 -16.03 4.57 18.66
N TYR A 399 -15.98 5.91 18.69
CA TYR A 399 -16.50 6.75 17.62
C TYR A 399 -15.86 6.43 16.26
N VAL A 400 -14.54 6.29 16.20
CA VAL A 400 -13.81 6.00 14.95
C VAL A 400 -14.26 4.67 14.35
N VAL A 401 -14.39 3.62 15.18
CA VAL A 401 -14.82 2.31 14.72
C VAL A 401 -16.26 2.36 14.21
N ASP A 402 -17.15 3.02 14.93
CA ASP A 402 -18.54 3.23 14.50
C ASP A 402 -18.61 3.99 13.17
N PHE A 403 -17.86 5.09 13.05
CA PHE A 403 -17.77 5.88 11.83
C PHE A 403 -17.25 5.05 10.64
N LEU A 404 -16.13 4.34 10.82
CA LEU A 404 -15.53 3.54 9.75
C LEU A 404 -16.42 2.37 9.33
N THR A 405 -17.20 1.81 10.25
CA THR A 405 -18.12 0.70 9.95
C THR A 405 -19.40 1.19 9.28
N ARG A 406 -20.03 2.24 9.80
CA ARG A 406 -21.32 2.73 9.30
C ARG A 406 -21.21 3.57 8.03
N GLU A 407 -20.18 4.40 7.94
CA GLU A 407 -20.07 5.36 6.84
C GLU A 407 -19.06 4.90 5.78
N TYR A 408 -17.88 4.45 6.19
CA TYR A 408 -16.86 4.07 5.21
C TYR A 408 -17.11 2.71 4.55
N GLN A 409 -17.46 1.66 5.30
CA GLN A 409 -17.70 0.35 4.67
C GLN A 409 -18.93 0.35 3.76
N MET A 410 -19.95 1.18 4.07
CA MET A 410 -21.18 1.30 3.28
C MET A 410 -20.99 2.11 1.99
N ASP A 411 -20.13 3.15 2.01
CA ASP A 411 -19.85 4.00 0.84
C ASP A 411 -18.35 4.17 0.57
N LYS A 412 -17.66 3.06 0.30
CA LYS A 412 -16.24 3.08 -0.10
C LYS A 412 -16.02 3.92 -1.36
N VAL A 413 -16.98 3.90 -2.29
CA VAL A 413 -16.89 4.59 -3.59
C VAL A 413 -16.93 6.10 -3.42
N GLY A 414 -17.91 6.62 -2.67
CA GLY A 414 -18.01 8.05 -2.37
C GLY A 414 -16.85 8.55 -1.53
N ALA A 415 -16.42 7.76 -0.52
CA ALA A 415 -15.25 8.10 0.29
C ALA A 415 -13.96 8.22 -0.55
N ARG A 416 -13.74 7.29 -1.50
CA ARG A 416 -12.59 7.37 -2.42
C ARG A 416 -12.76 8.49 -3.44
N ARG A 417 -13.95 8.70 -4.00
CA ARG A 417 -14.24 9.83 -4.91
C ARG A 417 -13.94 11.18 -4.25
N ALA A 418 -14.23 11.33 -2.96
CA ALA A 418 -13.90 12.55 -2.22
C ALA A 418 -12.38 12.82 -2.13
N LEU A 419 -11.56 11.77 -2.02
CA LEU A 419 -10.10 11.89 -1.96
C LEU A 419 -9.46 12.01 -3.36
N PHE A 420 -9.92 11.19 -4.30
CA PHE A 420 -9.27 10.96 -5.61
C PHE A 420 -10.01 11.60 -6.80
N GLY A 421 -11.24 12.07 -6.67
CA GLY A 421 -12.01 12.73 -7.74
C GLY A 421 -12.82 11.75 -8.62
N HIS A 422 -13.32 12.22 -9.77
CA HIS A 422 -14.17 11.43 -10.67
C HIS A 422 -13.48 10.20 -11.27
N ASP A 423 -12.14 10.25 -11.44
CA ASP A 423 -11.31 9.14 -11.91
C ASP A 423 -10.76 8.28 -10.77
N ALA A 424 -11.39 8.30 -9.58
CA ALA A 424 -11.01 7.45 -8.46
C ALA A 424 -11.06 5.97 -8.88
N PRO A 425 -9.91 5.29 -9.02
CA PRO A 425 -9.95 3.89 -9.36
C PRO A 425 -10.51 3.11 -8.17
N MET A 426 -11.36 2.12 -8.47
CA MET A 426 -11.92 1.18 -7.49
C MET A 426 -10.82 0.37 -6.80
N SER A 427 -9.62 0.37 -7.37
CA SER A 427 -8.42 -0.32 -6.93
C SER A 427 -7.22 0.65 -6.96
N GLU A 428 -6.20 0.44 -6.13
CA GLU A 428 -4.96 1.27 -6.12
C GLU A 428 -4.32 1.38 -7.54
N PRO A 429 -3.64 2.48 -7.87
CA PRO A 429 -2.93 2.64 -9.13
C PRO A 429 -1.87 1.53 -9.31
N GLN A 430 -1.71 1.11 -10.55
CA GLN A 430 -0.74 0.10 -10.94
C GLN A 430 0.61 0.79 -11.14
N PRO A 431 1.70 0.31 -10.52
CA PRO A 431 3.04 0.80 -10.83
C PRO A 431 3.33 0.67 -12.34
N GLU A 432 4.04 1.64 -12.90
CA GLU A 432 4.36 1.62 -14.33
C GLU A 432 5.17 0.37 -14.68
N GLN A 433 4.60 -0.45 -15.55
CA GLN A 433 5.28 -1.63 -16.07
C GLN A 433 6.19 -1.19 -17.21
N ILE A 434 7.48 -1.49 -17.10
CA ILE A 434 8.40 -1.33 -18.22
C ILE A 434 8.31 -2.61 -19.06
N GLY A 435 7.67 -2.51 -20.23
CA GLY A 435 7.75 -3.56 -21.24
C GLY A 435 9.20 -3.71 -21.76
N PRO A 436 9.55 -4.84 -22.41
CA PRO A 436 10.90 -5.09 -22.92
C PRO A 436 11.41 -4.06 -23.95
N TRP A 437 10.56 -3.11 -24.37
CA TRP A 437 10.85 -2.06 -25.34
C TRP A 437 10.72 -0.62 -24.80
N GLY A 438 10.64 -0.42 -23.47
CA GLY A 438 10.56 0.91 -22.86
C GLY A 438 9.15 1.53 -22.94
N ALA A 439 8.90 2.54 -22.09
CA ALA A 439 7.59 3.14 -21.88
C ALA A 439 6.96 3.68 -23.18
N VAL A 440 5.88 3.05 -23.65
CA VAL A 440 5.02 3.63 -24.68
C VAL A 440 4.22 4.74 -24.02
N LYS A 441 4.65 5.99 -24.22
CA LYS A 441 3.85 7.17 -23.88
C LYS A 441 2.51 7.07 -24.61
N ARG A 442 1.40 7.05 -23.86
CA ARG A 442 0.07 7.38 -24.39
C ARG A 442 -0.13 8.87 -24.39
#